data_AF-A0A925GQR4-F1
#
_entry.id   AF-A0A925GQR4-F1
#
_cell.length_a   1.000
_cell.length_b   1.000
_cell.length_c   1.000
_cell.angle_alpha   90.00
_cell.angle_beta   90.00
_cell.angle_gamma   90.00
#
_symmetry.space_group_name_H-M   'P 1'
#
loop_
_entity.id
_entity.type
_entity.pdbx_description
1 polymer ?
#
loop_
_entity_poly.entity_id
_entity_poly.type
_entity_poly.pdbx_seq_one_letter_code
_entity_poly.pdbx_strand_id
1 'polypeptide(L)'
;PDGKYIYFNSERTGRMQIWRMRPDGTEQEQVTSDDYNNWFPHISPDGRLMVYLTYEKDVSGHPENKDVMLRVMSLADKKIRILAKLFGGQGTINVPSWSPDSRRLAFVSYQLLTPEK
;
A
#
# COMPACT_ATOMS: atom_id res chain seq x y z
N PRO A 1 15.71 4.30 -2.39
CA PRO A 1 15.55 4.53 -0.94
C PRO A 1 16.93 4.57 -0.26
N ASP A 2 17.07 5.33 0.82
CA ASP A 2 18.35 5.59 1.52
C ASP A 2 18.71 4.55 2.61
N GLY A 3 17.82 3.58 2.86
CA GLY A 3 18.01 2.55 3.88
C GLY A 3 17.77 3.03 5.32
N LYS A 4 17.34 4.28 5.53
CA LYS A 4 17.15 4.85 6.87
C LYS A 4 15.97 4.27 7.63
N TYR A 5 14.95 3.79 6.91
CA TYR A 5 13.73 3.23 7.51
C TYR A 5 13.29 1.96 6.79
N ILE A 6 12.75 1.02 7.57
CA ILE A 6 11.96 -0.12 7.11
C ILE A 6 10.50 0.28 7.20
N TYR A 7 9.74 0.12 6.11
CA TYR A 7 8.28 0.31 6.09
C TYR A 7 7.60 -1.06 6.09
N PHE A 8 6.55 -1.20 6.90
CA PHE A 8 5.83 -2.46 7.07
C PHE A 8 4.37 -2.18 7.43
N ASN A 9 3.48 -3.14 7.19
CA ASN A 9 2.10 -3.07 7.67
C ASN A 9 1.94 -3.85 8.99
N SER A 10 1.06 -3.35 9.87
CA SER A 10 0.79 -3.97 11.17
C SER A 10 -0.61 -3.62 11.67
N GLU A 11 -1.28 -4.59 12.30
CA GLU A 11 -2.63 -4.47 12.86
C GLU A 11 -2.68 -4.09 14.35
N ARG A 12 -1.53 -3.74 14.96
CA ARG A 12 -1.38 -3.43 16.39
C ARG A 12 -2.31 -2.34 16.95
N THR A 13 -2.92 -1.53 16.08
CA THR A 13 -3.92 -0.48 16.43
C THR A 13 -5.35 -0.87 16.04
N GLY A 14 -5.63 -2.16 15.88
CA GLY A 14 -6.97 -2.71 15.62
C GLY A 14 -7.36 -2.81 14.14
N ARG A 15 -6.56 -2.27 13.22
CA ARG A 15 -6.75 -2.38 11.76
C ARG A 15 -5.39 -2.34 11.06
N MET A 16 -5.31 -2.86 9.84
CA MET A 16 -4.03 -2.89 9.13
C MET A 16 -3.61 -1.47 8.74
N GLN A 17 -2.48 -1.02 9.26
CA GLN A 17 -1.92 0.30 8.98
C GLN A 17 -0.46 0.17 8.59
N ILE A 18 0.07 1.20 7.93
CA ILE A 18 1.48 1.30 7.58
C ILE A 18 2.24 1.93 8.75
N TRP A 19 3.39 1.33 9.04
CA TRP A 19 4.34 1.72 10.07
C TRP A 19 5.73 1.84 9.44
N ARG A 20 6.62 2.52 10.16
CA ARG A 20 8.05 2.51 9.86
C ARG A 20 8.88 2.36 11.12
N MET A 21 10.13 1.94 10.97
CA MET A 21 11.12 1.85 12.05
C MET A 21 12.54 2.01 11.50
N ARG A 22 13.52 2.28 12.37
CA ARG A 22 14.94 2.18 11.99
C ARG A 22 15.32 0.71 11.71
N PRO A 23 16.39 0.45 10.93
CA PRO A 23 16.86 -0.91 10.65
C PRO A 23 17.23 -1.74 11.89
N ASP A 24 17.56 -1.08 13.00
CA ASP A 24 17.83 -1.71 14.30
C ASP A 24 16.55 -2.04 15.11
N GLY A 25 15.37 -1.76 14.55
CA GLY A 25 14.07 -2.02 15.18
C GLY A 25 13.55 -0.91 16.11
N THR A 26 14.34 0.14 16.32
CA THR A 26 13.96 1.30 17.16
C THR A 26 13.09 2.30 16.40
N GLU A 27 12.56 3.30 17.11
CA GLU A 27 11.74 4.39 16.54
C GLU A 27 10.57 3.91 15.69
N GLN A 28 9.78 2.96 16.22
CA GLN A 28 8.58 2.49 15.54
C GLN A 28 7.52 3.60 15.53
N GLU A 29 7.07 4.00 14.34
CA GLU A 29 6.14 5.11 14.12
C GLU A 29 5.02 4.67 13.18
N GLN A 30 3.78 5.03 13.53
CA GLN A 30 2.63 4.84 12.66
C GLN A 30 2.63 5.88 11.53
N VAL A 31 2.54 5.44 10.28
CA VAL A 31 2.58 6.29 9.08
C VAL A 31 1.18 6.63 8.57
N THR A 32 0.25 5.67 8.62
CA THR A 32 -1.16 5.87 8.27
C THR A 32 -2.06 5.62 9.49
N SER A 33 -3.11 6.41 9.64
CA SER A 33 -4.03 6.35 10.78
C SER A 33 -5.50 6.60 10.40
N ASP A 34 -5.84 6.37 9.13
CA ASP A 34 -7.22 6.54 8.65
C ASP A 34 -8.09 5.30 8.89
N ASP A 35 -9.35 5.37 8.48
CA ASP A 35 -10.34 4.32 8.70
C ASP A 35 -10.26 3.14 7.74
N TYR A 36 -9.26 3.10 6.86
CA TYR A 36 -9.09 2.01 5.89
C TYR A 36 -8.11 0.94 6.34
N ASN A 37 -8.04 -0.17 5.61
CA ASN A 37 -7.01 -1.20 5.78
C ASN A 37 -5.90 -1.01 4.74
N ASN A 38 -4.72 -0.61 5.17
CA ASN A 38 -3.59 -0.21 4.32
C ASN A 38 -2.47 -1.26 4.33
N TRP A 39 -2.13 -1.79 3.15
CA TRP A 39 -1.25 -2.92 2.93
C TRP A 39 -0.12 -2.59 1.94
N PHE A 40 0.99 -3.32 2.04
CA PHE A 40 2.09 -3.31 1.07
C PHE A 40 2.64 -1.92 0.71
N PRO A 41 3.25 -1.22 1.69
CA PRO A 41 3.90 0.06 1.42
C PRO A 41 5.10 -0.13 0.47
N HIS A 42 5.08 0.55 -0.68
CA HIS A 42 6.21 0.63 -1.59
C HIS A 42 6.67 2.07 -1.74
N ILE A 43 7.88 2.35 -1.27
CA ILE A 43 8.52 3.66 -1.37
C ILE A 43 9.13 3.85 -2.75
N SER A 44 8.94 5.02 -3.36
CA SER A 44 9.57 5.37 -4.62
C SER A 44 11.10 5.42 -4.49
N PRO A 45 11.88 5.14 -5.56
CA PRO A 45 13.34 5.16 -5.49
C PRO A 45 13.95 6.44 -4.92
N ASP A 46 13.39 7.59 -5.26
CA ASP A 46 13.75 8.92 -4.74
C ASP A 46 13.26 9.22 -3.31
N GLY A 47 12.53 8.30 -2.67
CA GLY A 47 12.10 8.41 -1.28
C GLY A 47 11.01 9.46 -1.02
N ARG A 48 10.36 9.99 -2.07
CA ARG A 48 9.37 11.07 -1.93
C ARG A 48 7.94 10.58 -1.80
N LEU A 49 7.62 9.46 -2.42
CA LEU A 49 6.26 8.92 -2.49
C LEU A 49 6.20 7.51 -1.90
N MET A 50 5.05 7.17 -1.35
CA MET A 50 4.70 5.82 -0.95
C MET A 50 3.40 5.43 -1.66
N VAL A 51 3.41 4.36 -2.43
CA VAL A 51 2.17 3.71 -2.90
C VAL A 51 1.82 2.57 -1.96
N TYR A 52 0.53 2.33 -1.77
CA TYR A 52 0.04 1.21 -0.96
C TYR A 52 -1.36 0.81 -1.42
N LEU A 53 -1.71 -0.44 -1.10
CA LEU A 53 -3.00 -1.04 -1.39
C LEU A 53 -3.94 -0.72 -0.22
N THR A 54 -5.15 -0.28 -0.53
CA THR A 54 -6.14 0.08 0.46
C THR A 54 -7.43 -0.67 0.22
N TYR A 55 -7.90 -1.37 1.25
CA TYR A 55 -9.23 -1.96 1.32
C TYR A 55 -10.15 -1.09 2.16
N GLU A 56 -11.46 -1.25 1.94
CA GLU A 56 -12.49 -0.70 2.82
C GLU A 56 -12.35 -1.21 4.26
N LYS A 57 -12.91 -0.42 5.20
CA LYS A 57 -12.73 -0.61 6.64
C LYS A 57 -13.23 -1.95 7.19
N ASP A 58 -14.23 -2.50 6.53
CA ASP A 58 -14.96 -3.72 6.89
C ASP A 58 -14.37 -4.98 6.23
N VAL A 59 -13.36 -4.84 5.38
CA VAL A 59 -12.64 -5.99 4.82
C VAL A 59 -11.67 -6.55 5.86
N SER A 60 -11.89 -7.79 6.26
CA SER A 60 -10.99 -8.52 7.15
C SER A 60 -9.88 -9.22 6.35
N GLY A 61 -8.67 -9.20 6.90
CA GLY A 61 -7.49 -9.83 6.30
C GLY A 61 -7.03 -9.15 5.01
N HIS A 62 -6.52 -9.95 4.09
CA HIS A 62 -5.96 -9.51 2.82
C HIS A 62 -6.48 -10.39 1.67
N PRO A 63 -7.78 -10.30 1.32
CA PRO A 63 -8.37 -11.17 0.31
C PRO A 63 -8.11 -10.67 -1.12
N GLU A 64 -8.13 -11.60 -2.08
CA GLU A 64 -8.33 -11.32 -3.50
C GLU A 64 -9.80 -10.99 -3.82
N ASN A 65 -10.05 -10.58 -5.08
CA ASN A 65 -11.39 -10.38 -5.65
C ASN A 65 -12.24 -9.32 -4.93
N LYS A 66 -11.62 -8.18 -4.61
CA LYS A 66 -12.26 -7.02 -3.97
C LYS A 66 -12.10 -5.77 -4.82
N ASP A 67 -13.04 -4.85 -4.65
CA ASP A 67 -12.82 -3.45 -5.00
C ASP A 67 -11.82 -2.85 -4.02
N VAL A 68 -10.72 -2.33 -4.57
CA VAL A 68 -9.60 -1.78 -3.81
C VAL A 68 -9.15 -0.45 -4.40
N MET A 69 -8.37 0.28 -3.63
CA MET A 69 -7.72 1.51 -4.06
C MET A 69 -6.21 1.34 -4.04
N LEU A 70 -5.55 1.87 -5.06
CA LEU A 70 -4.14 2.25 -4.93
C LEU A 70 -4.10 3.70 -4.46
N ARG A 71 -3.50 3.92 -3.30
CA ARG A 71 -3.31 5.27 -2.74
C ARG A 71 -1.83 5.61 -2.73
N VAL A 72 -1.55 6.89 -2.96
CA VAL A 72 -0.20 7.44 -2.92
C VAL A 72 -0.13 8.52 -1.86
N MET A 73 0.83 8.39 -0.95
CA MET A 73 1.16 9.37 0.07
C MET A 73 2.46 10.09 -0.29
N SER A 74 2.47 11.41 -0.16
CA SER A 74 3.69 12.21 -0.11
C SER A 74 4.34 12.05 1.26
N LEU A 75 5.62 11.66 1.31
CA LEU A 75 6.32 11.45 2.57
C LEU A 75 6.76 12.76 3.24
N ALA A 76 6.77 13.87 2.50
CA ALA A 76 7.15 15.19 3.00
C ALA A 76 6.03 15.85 3.83
N ASP A 77 4.78 15.79 3.33
CA ASP A 77 3.63 16.49 3.94
C ASP A 77 2.46 15.55 4.30
N LYS A 78 2.66 14.23 4.16
CA LYS A 78 1.68 13.17 4.48
C LYS A 78 0.38 13.26 3.70
N LYS A 79 0.29 14.10 2.65
CA LYS A 79 -0.92 14.19 1.83
C LYS A 79 -1.12 12.90 1.06
N ILE A 80 -2.36 12.44 1.05
CA ILE A 80 -2.77 11.21 0.38
C ILE A 80 -3.68 11.56 -0.79
N ARG A 81 -3.49 10.88 -1.92
CA ARG A 81 -4.45 10.88 -3.04
C ARG A 81 -4.72 9.46 -3.52
N ILE A 82 -5.91 9.25 -4.07
CA ILE A 82 -6.23 8.00 -4.80
C ILE A 82 -5.54 8.06 -6.16
N LEU A 83 -4.75 7.04 -6.47
CA LEU A 83 -4.12 6.87 -7.78
C LEU A 83 -5.04 6.11 -8.74
N ALA A 84 -5.66 5.03 -8.25
CA ALA A 84 -6.58 4.21 -9.02
C ALA A 84 -7.61 3.55 -8.10
N LYS A 85 -8.82 3.32 -8.62
CA LYS A 85 -9.83 2.41 -8.07
C LYS A 85 -9.93 1.24 -9.04
N LEU A 86 -9.84 0.01 -8.53
CA LEU A 86 -9.75 -1.18 -9.38
C LEU A 86 -10.29 -2.41 -8.67
N PHE A 87 -10.69 -3.41 -9.47
CA PHE A 87 -10.96 -4.75 -8.97
C PHE A 87 -9.65 -5.55 -8.88
N GLY A 88 -9.39 -6.12 -7.70
CA GLY A 88 -8.13 -6.76 -7.36
C GLY A 88 -8.10 -7.23 -5.91
N GLY A 89 -7.11 -6.79 -5.15
CA GLY A 89 -6.84 -7.26 -3.79
C GLY A 89 -5.49 -7.95 -3.68
N GLN A 90 -5.44 -9.13 -3.07
CA GLN A 90 -4.22 -9.92 -3.04
C GLN A 90 -3.72 -10.20 -4.45
N GLY A 91 -2.47 -9.83 -4.73
CA GLY A 91 -1.83 -9.91 -6.04
C GLY A 91 -1.70 -8.56 -6.78
N THR A 92 -2.32 -7.48 -6.29
CA THR A 92 -2.30 -6.17 -6.99
C THR A 92 -0.91 -5.54 -7.02
N ILE A 93 -0.24 -5.46 -5.86
CA ILE A 93 1.10 -4.85 -5.68
C ILE A 93 1.94 -5.58 -4.61
N ASN A 94 1.90 -6.91 -4.55
CA ASN A 94 2.62 -7.69 -3.53
C ASN A 94 4.15 -7.58 -3.62
N VAL A 95 4.68 -7.07 -4.73
CA VAL A 95 6.10 -6.84 -4.99
C VAL A 95 6.36 -5.38 -5.34
N PRO A 96 7.61 -4.87 -5.18
CA PRO A 96 7.95 -3.51 -5.57
C PRO A 96 7.55 -3.18 -6.99
N SER A 97 6.86 -2.04 -7.14
CA SER A 97 6.17 -1.65 -8.37
C SER A 97 6.72 -0.40 -9.05
N TRP A 98 7.63 0.34 -8.41
CA TRP A 98 8.14 1.61 -8.93
C TRP A 98 9.17 1.42 -10.05
N SER A 99 9.07 2.25 -11.09
CA SER A 99 10.17 2.43 -12.04
C SER A 99 11.38 3.09 -11.37
N PRO A 100 12.62 2.81 -11.83
CA PRO A 100 13.83 3.38 -11.22
C PRO A 100 13.88 4.91 -11.15
N ASP A 101 13.16 5.59 -12.06
CA ASP A 101 13.07 7.06 -12.13
C ASP A 101 11.94 7.66 -11.26
N SER A 102 11.25 6.85 -10.44
CA SER A 102 10.11 7.24 -9.61
C SER A 102 8.88 7.77 -10.37
N ARG A 103 8.80 7.63 -11.70
CA ARG A 103 7.71 8.24 -12.49
C ARG A 103 6.53 7.31 -12.75
N ARG A 104 6.73 6.00 -12.65
CA ARG A 104 5.73 5.00 -13.04
C ARG A 104 5.62 3.89 -12.00
N LEU A 105 4.47 3.22 -12.04
CA LEU A 105 4.12 2.10 -11.19
C LEU A 105 3.57 0.97 -12.06
N ALA A 106 3.96 -0.26 -11.77
CA ALA A 106 3.32 -1.47 -12.28
C ALA A 106 2.33 -2.03 -11.25
N PHE A 107 1.13 -2.41 -11.68
CA PHE A 107 0.15 -3.07 -10.82
C PHE A 107 -0.68 -4.04 -11.65
N VAL A 108 -1.32 -5.00 -10.97
CA VAL A 108 -2.22 -5.97 -11.60
C VAL A 108 -3.66 -5.63 -11.23
N SER A 109 -4.54 -5.63 -12.22
CA SER A 109 -5.99 -5.64 -12.06
C SER A 109 -6.57 -6.66 -13.02
N TYR A 110 -7.72 -7.21 -12.66
CA TYR A 110 -8.37 -8.27 -13.42
C TYR A 110 -9.89 -8.19 -13.23
N GLN A 111 -10.63 -9.01 -13.96
CA GLN A 111 -12.07 -9.15 -13.81
C GLN A 111 -12.43 -10.63 -13.71
N LEU A 112 -13.49 -10.94 -12.95
CA LEU A 112 -14.03 -12.30 -12.91
C LEU A 112 -14.97 -12.49 -14.10
N LEU A 113 -14.68 -13.49 -14.92
CA LEU A 113 -15.59 -13.93 -15.97
C LEU A 113 -16.50 -15.02 -15.41
N THR A 114 -17.81 -14.87 -15.57
CA THR A 114 -18.73 -16.00 -15.41
C THR A 114 -18.42 -17.02 -16.51
N PRO A 115 -18.28 -18.33 -16.18
CA PRO A 115 -18.14 -19.35 -17.20
C PRO A 115 -19.30 -19.25 -18.20
N GLU A 116 -18.99 -19.35 -19.50
CA GLU A 116 -20.02 -19.58 -20.50
C GLU A 116 -20.69 -20.93 -20.20
N LYS A 117 -22.02 -20.96 -20.29
CA LYS A 117 -22.83 -22.17 -20.06
C LYS A 117 -22.58 -23.23 -21.11
#